data_AF-A0A436QU79-F1
#
_entry.id   AF-A0A436QU79-F1
#
_cell.length_a   1.000
_cell.length_b   1.000
_cell.length_c   1.000
_cell.angle_alpha   90.00
_cell.angle_beta   90.00
_cell.angle_gamma   90.00
#
_symmetry.space_group_name_H-M   'P 1'
#
loop_
_entity.id
_entity.type
_entity.pdbx_description
1 polymer ?
#
loop_
_entity_poly.entity_id
_entity_poly.type
_entity_poly.pdbx_seq_one_letter_code
_entity_poly.pdbx_strand_id
1 'polypeptide(L)'
;IIDLEATYAGPEAKQAPVVERVEESPKPDEKPRGRAAAREEEDDITNVGGDTRGLEEEEDDEDEASLSLAAMEAELRPQVMETLDVIADTYKKLRKLQDQQVENRLAAAGTLSPSQDRRLKELKDQLIKAVKSLSLNAARIEALVEQLYDINKRLVQNEGKLLRLAESYGVRREEFLKEYQGSELDPNWTRSIANLTSRGWKEFTKNEKDTIKELRAEIQNLATETAISILEFRKIVNQVQKGEREAAIAKKEMVEANLRLVISIAKKYTNRGLQFLDLI
;
A
#
# COMPACT_ATOMS: atom_id res chain seq x y z
N ILE A 1 1.03 2.08 9.73
CA ILE A 1 1.25 0.81 8.98
C ILE A 1 -0.03 0.00 8.89
N ILE A 2 -0.78 -0.08 9.99
CA ILE A 2 -2.10 -0.69 10.04
C ILE A 2 -3.14 0.42 10.06
N ASP A 3 -4.27 0.14 9.46
CA ASP A 3 -5.47 0.95 9.44
C ASP A 3 -6.33 0.56 10.63
N LEU A 4 -6.29 1.39 11.68
CA LEU A 4 -7.04 1.15 12.92
C LEU A 4 -8.55 1.27 12.67
N GLU A 5 -8.98 2.22 11.83
CA GLU A 5 -10.39 2.40 11.47
C GLU A 5 -10.92 1.18 10.73
N ALA A 6 -10.21 0.68 9.72
CA ALA A 6 -10.62 -0.53 9.01
C ALA A 6 -10.61 -1.79 9.89
N THR A 7 -9.74 -1.83 10.92
CA THR A 7 -9.67 -2.95 11.87
C THR A 7 -10.87 -3.03 12.81
N TYR A 8 -11.52 -1.89 13.12
CA TYR A 8 -12.68 -1.81 14.00
C TYR A 8 -14.02 -1.54 13.27
N ALA A 9 -14.01 -1.13 11.99
CA ALA A 9 -15.22 -0.77 11.24
C ALA A 9 -15.58 -1.73 10.07
N GLY A 10 -14.73 -2.71 9.73
CA GLY A 10 -14.97 -3.66 8.65
C GLY A 10 -15.95 -4.81 8.97
N PRO A 11 -16.40 -5.61 7.98
CA PRO A 11 -17.24 -6.80 8.21
C PRO A 11 -16.54 -7.92 8.99
N GLU A 12 -15.22 -7.87 9.13
CA GLU A 12 -14.39 -8.71 10.01
C GLU A 12 -13.91 -7.95 11.26
N ALA A 13 -14.56 -6.83 11.61
CA ALA A 13 -14.16 -5.99 12.74
C ALA A 13 -14.07 -6.79 14.04
N LYS A 14 -12.93 -6.64 14.73
CA LYS A 14 -12.85 -7.02 16.14
C LYS A 14 -13.73 -6.05 16.91
N GLN A 15 -14.57 -6.57 17.81
CA GLN A 15 -15.45 -5.72 18.65
C GLN A 15 -14.60 -4.63 19.29
N ALA A 16 -15.02 -3.36 19.13
CA ALA A 16 -14.44 -2.26 19.87
C ALA A 16 -14.61 -2.55 21.38
N PRO A 17 -13.59 -2.34 22.21
CA PRO A 17 -13.69 -2.60 23.62
C PRO A 17 -14.74 -1.67 24.24
N VAL A 18 -15.64 -2.25 25.04
CA VAL A 18 -16.54 -1.49 25.91
C VAL A 18 -15.70 -1.02 27.08
N VAL A 19 -15.36 0.27 27.12
CA VAL A 19 -14.73 0.87 28.31
C VAL A 19 -15.81 0.99 29.37
N GLU A 20 -15.67 0.23 30.46
CA GLU A 20 -16.48 0.38 31.66
C GLU A 20 -16.18 1.77 32.25
N ARG A 21 -17.16 2.68 32.22
CA ARG A 21 -17.04 4.02 32.81
C ARG A 21 -16.66 3.86 34.28
N VAL A 22 -15.43 4.22 34.64
CA VAL A 22 -15.14 4.55 36.02
C VAL A 22 -15.79 5.91 36.26
N GLU A 23 -16.92 5.93 36.96
CA GLU A 23 -17.55 7.18 37.41
C GLU A 23 -16.50 8.00 38.15
N GLU A 24 -16.13 9.16 37.59
CA GLU A 24 -15.30 10.13 38.27
C GLU A 24 -16.02 10.55 39.57
N SER A 25 -15.31 10.40 40.68
CA SER A 25 -15.82 10.78 42.00
C SER A 25 -16.12 12.28 42.03
N PRO A 26 -17.22 12.73 42.66
CA PRO A 26 -17.60 14.13 42.61
C PRO A 26 -16.55 15.00 43.32
N LYS A 27 -16.10 16.06 42.65
CA LYS A 27 -15.20 17.08 43.23
C LYS A 27 -15.84 17.68 44.49
N PRO A 28 -15.07 17.94 45.57
CA PRO A 28 -15.62 18.47 46.81
C PRO A 28 -16.00 19.95 46.67
N ASP A 29 -17.18 20.31 47.19
CA ASP A 29 -17.75 21.66 47.24
C ASP A 29 -16.78 22.71 47.81
N GLU A 30 -16.41 23.71 47.01
CA GLU A 30 -15.82 24.95 47.52
C GLU A 30 -16.92 25.87 48.08
N LYS A 31 -16.88 26.08 49.41
CA LYS A 31 -17.76 27.03 50.12
C LYS A 31 -17.44 28.48 49.73
N PRO A 32 -18.47 29.36 49.63
CA PRO A 32 -18.26 30.77 49.33
C PRO A 32 -17.71 31.51 50.55
N ARG A 33 -16.58 32.20 50.39
CA ARG A 33 -16.03 33.11 51.42
C ARG A 33 -16.76 34.46 51.37
N GLY A 34 -17.21 34.89 52.55
CA GLY A 34 -18.10 36.02 52.76
C GLY A 34 -17.47 37.41 52.64
N ARG A 35 -18.39 38.37 52.50
CA ARG A 35 -18.26 39.84 52.47
C ARG A 35 -17.31 40.42 53.53
N ALA A 36 -16.54 41.44 53.10
CA ALA A 36 -16.18 42.58 53.93
C ALA A 36 -16.36 43.87 53.10
N ALA A 37 -17.20 44.77 53.62
CA ALA A 37 -17.39 46.17 53.20
C ALA A 37 -16.22 47.02 53.78
N ALA A 38 -15.92 48.28 53.44
CA ALA A 38 -16.44 49.36 52.61
C ALA A 38 -15.31 50.40 52.49
N ARG A 39 -15.33 51.28 51.48
CA ARG A 39 -15.19 52.75 51.63
C ARG A 39 -15.35 53.47 50.28
N GLU A 40 -16.04 54.61 50.38
CA GLU A 40 -16.66 55.44 49.34
C GLU A 40 -15.72 56.51 48.74
N GLU A 41 -16.31 57.30 47.83
CA GLU A 41 -15.89 58.55 47.14
C GLU A 41 -15.21 58.31 45.76
N GLU A 42 -15.64 58.87 44.63
CA GLU A 42 -16.59 59.96 44.29
C GLU A 42 -16.97 59.85 42.78
N ASP A 43 -18.02 60.56 42.39
CA ASP A 43 -18.73 60.59 41.10
C ASP A 43 -17.90 60.74 39.81
N ASP A 44 -18.30 60.03 38.74
CA ASP A 44 -18.53 60.69 37.44
C ASP A 44 -19.59 59.96 36.60
N ILE A 45 -20.52 60.75 36.07
CA ILE A 45 -21.75 60.35 35.40
C ILE A 45 -21.48 60.33 33.89
N THR A 46 -21.37 59.13 33.29
CA THR A 46 -21.82 58.91 31.91
C THR A 46 -22.35 57.49 31.74
N ASN A 47 -23.64 57.32 32.03
CA ASN A 47 -24.46 56.23 31.53
C ASN A 47 -24.77 56.46 30.05
N VAL A 48 -24.11 55.72 29.15
CA VAL A 48 -24.65 55.42 27.82
C VAL A 48 -24.32 53.95 27.52
N GLY A 49 -25.37 53.13 27.43
CA GLY A 49 -25.34 51.67 27.59
C GLY A 49 -24.65 50.85 26.49
N GLY A 50 -24.49 49.55 26.77
CA GLY A 50 -24.34 48.55 25.72
C GLY A 50 -23.51 47.28 25.98
N ASP A 51 -23.50 46.74 27.20
CA ASP A 51 -23.27 45.33 27.60
C ASP A 51 -22.44 44.42 26.64
N THR A 52 -21.12 44.44 26.79
CA THR A 52 -20.23 43.33 26.39
C THR A 52 -20.38 42.17 27.38
N ARG A 53 -21.33 41.27 27.11
CA ARG A 53 -21.27 39.88 27.59
C ARG A 53 -20.32 39.14 26.65
N GLY A 54 -19.16 38.70 27.11
CA GLY A 54 -19.11 37.53 27.97
C GLY A 54 -18.99 36.34 27.03
N LEU A 55 -17.78 36.14 26.52
CA LEU A 55 -17.37 34.93 25.82
C LEU A 55 -17.51 33.78 26.81
N GLU A 56 -18.64 33.08 26.77
CA GLU A 56 -18.74 31.75 27.35
C GLU A 56 -18.20 30.79 26.30
N GLU A 57 -17.04 30.24 26.62
CA GLU A 57 -16.39 29.11 25.98
C GLU A 57 -17.34 27.91 26.05
N GLU A 58 -18.08 27.66 24.97
CA GLU A 58 -18.68 26.35 24.66
C GLU A 58 -17.79 25.65 23.62
N GLU A 59 -16.56 25.32 24.02
CA GLU A 59 -15.69 24.37 23.31
C GLU A 59 -15.05 23.48 24.37
N ASP A 60 -15.72 22.39 24.80
CA ASP A 60 -15.01 21.25 25.43
C ASP A 60 -15.84 19.96 25.64
N ASP A 61 -16.89 19.69 24.86
CA ASP A 61 -17.69 18.45 25.01
C ASP A 61 -17.79 17.58 23.72
N GLU A 62 -16.83 17.64 22.81
CA GLU A 62 -16.75 16.70 21.65
C GLU A 62 -15.60 15.67 21.72
N ASP A 63 -14.72 15.73 22.72
CA ASP A 63 -13.55 14.84 22.81
C ASP A 63 -13.73 13.58 23.68
N GLU A 64 -14.88 13.38 24.34
CA GLU A 64 -15.10 12.24 25.24
C GLU A 64 -15.62 10.95 24.57
N ALA A 65 -15.97 10.98 23.28
CA ALA A 65 -16.59 9.84 22.58
C ALA A 65 -15.64 9.05 21.67
N SER A 66 -14.39 9.49 21.52
CA SER A 66 -13.39 8.72 20.77
C SER A 66 -12.43 8.05 21.75
N LEU A 67 -12.43 6.72 21.74
CA LEU A 67 -11.32 5.96 22.33
C LEU A 67 -10.00 6.62 21.91
N SER A 68 -9.18 7.06 22.87
CA SER A 68 -7.87 7.63 22.55
C SER A 68 -7.14 6.67 21.62
N LEU A 69 -6.71 7.13 20.44
CA LEU A 69 -6.01 6.32 19.44
C LEU A 69 -4.86 5.49 20.06
N ALA A 70 -4.21 6.05 21.09
CA ALA A 70 -3.17 5.38 21.86
C ALA A 70 -3.66 4.13 22.62
N ALA A 71 -4.90 4.13 23.14
CA ALA A 71 -5.50 2.99 23.82
C ALA A 71 -5.86 1.87 22.83
N MET A 72 -6.40 2.21 21.65
CA MET A 72 -6.64 1.24 20.57
C MET A 72 -5.33 0.60 20.08
N GLU A 73 -4.28 1.42 19.92
CA GLU A 73 -2.96 0.95 19.51
C GLU A 73 -2.35 -0.02 20.54
N ALA A 74 -2.45 0.30 21.84
CA ALA A 74 -1.89 -0.52 22.91
C ALA A 74 -2.52 -1.93 22.95
N GLU A 75 -3.80 -2.05 22.64
CA GLU A 75 -4.52 -3.32 22.63
C GLU A 75 -4.22 -4.17 21.38
N LEU A 76 -4.14 -3.54 20.21
CA LEU A 76 -3.88 -4.25 18.96
C LEU A 76 -2.40 -4.60 18.76
N ARG A 77 -1.48 -3.84 19.35
CA ARG A 77 -0.04 -4.00 19.14
C ARG A 77 0.48 -5.43 19.39
N PRO A 78 0.12 -6.14 20.47
CA PRO A 78 0.59 -7.51 20.71
C PRO A 78 0.12 -8.48 19.62
N GLN A 79 -1.17 -8.43 19.27
CA GLN A 79 -1.77 -9.30 18.27
C GLN A 79 -1.17 -9.05 16.88
N VAL A 80 -1.00 -7.77 16.54
CA VAL A 80 -0.34 -7.34 15.31
C VAL A 80 1.10 -7.86 15.25
N MET A 81 1.87 -7.74 16.33
CA MET A 81 3.26 -8.20 16.35
C MET A 81 3.33 -9.72 16.16
N GLU A 82 2.45 -10.49 16.80
CA GLU A 82 2.36 -11.93 16.59
C GLU A 82 2.05 -12.28 15.12
N THR A 83 1.10 -11.58 14.49
CA THR A 83 0.81 -11.79 13.06
C THR A 83 2.01 -11.44 12.16
N LEU A 84 2.76 -10.38 12.49
CA LEU A 84 3.97 -10.00 11.77
C LEU A 84 5.08 -11.03 11.92
N ASP A 85 5.23 -11.63 13.10
CA ASP A 85 6.19 -12.72 13.34
C ASP A 85 5.83 -13.98 12.52
N VAL A 86 4.54 -14.35 12.49
CA VAL A 86 4.06 -15.45 11.63
C VAL A 86 4.31 -15.15 10.15
N ILE A 87 4.07 -13.92 9.71
CA ILE A 87 4.37 -13.46 8.35
C ILE A 87 5.87 -13.57 8.07
N ALA A 88 6.72 -13.09 8.98
CA ALA A 88 8.18 -13.11 8.81
C ALA A 88 8.71 -14.54 8.70
N ASP A 89 8.26 -15.46 9.54
CA ASP A 89 8.72 -16.84 9.52
C ASP A 89 8.18 -17.63 8.33
N THR A 90 6.94 -17.37 7.93
CA THR A 90 6.37 -17.95 6.70
C THR A 90 7.11 -17.43 5.46
N TYR A 91 7.40 -16.13 5.43
CA TYR A 91 8.15 -15.50 4.34
C TYR A 91 9.58 -16.05 4.25
N LYS A 92 10.32 -16.22 5.35
CA LYS A 92 11.66 -16.85 5.33
C LYS A 92 11.64 -18.24 4.68
N LYS A 93 10.63 -19.06 5.03
CA LYS A 93 10.46 -20.42 4.46
C LYS A 93 10.12 -20.36 2.97
N LEU A 94 9.23 -19.44 2.58
CA LEU A 94 8.83 -19.22 1.19
C LEU A 94 10.03 -18.73 0.36
N ARG A 95 10.76 -17.74 0.86
CA ARG A 95 11.92 -17.13 0.22
C ARG A 95 13.00 -18.15 -0.08
N LYS A 96 13.29 -19.07 0.85
CA LYS A 96 14.26 -20.15 0.63
C LYS A 96 13.89 -21.07 -0.56
N LEU A 97 12.61 -21.39 -0.73
CA LEU A 97 12.14 -22.19 -1.86
C LEU A 97 12.15 -21.39 -3.18
N GLN A 98 11.83 -20.10 -3.11
CA GLN A 98 11.88 -19.19 -4.24
C GLN A 98 13.31 -18.97 -4.75
N ASP A 99 14.27 -18.73 -3.85
CA ASP A 99 15.69 -18.61 -4.19
C ASP A 99 16.19 -19.91 -4.84
N GLN A 100 15.85 -21.07 -4.27
CA GLN A 100 16.17 -22.37 -4.88
C GLN A 100 15.55 -22.53 -6.28
N GLN A 101 14.33 -22.03 -6.50
CA GLN A 101 13.68 -22.06 -7.82
C GLN A 101 14.42 -21.19 -8.83
N VAL A 102 14.83 -19.99 -8.44
CA VAL A 102 15.59 -19.07 -9.29
C VAL A 102 16.97 -19.66 -9.59
N GLU A 103 17.68 -20.19 -8.60
CA GLU A 103 18.97 -20.87 -8.77
C GLU A 103 18.87 -22.07 -9.71
N ASN A 104 17.86 -22.93 -9.54
CA ASN A 104 17.66 -24.09 -10.43
C ASN A 104 17.43 -23.66 -11.88
N ARG A 105 16.70 -22.56 -12.10
CA ARG A 105 16.52 -22.01 -13.46
C ARG A 105 17.79 -21.39 -14.02
N LEU A 106 18.54 -20.65 -13.21
CA LEU A 106 19.84 -20.09 -13.58
C LEU A 106 20.89 -21.17 -13.83
N ALA A 107 20.78 -22.34 -13.20
CA ALA A 107 21.68 -23.47 -13.44
C ALA A 107 21.21 -24.40 -14.57
N ALA A 108 20.05 -24.14 -15.18
CA ALA A 108 19.36 -25.07 -16.07
C ALA A 108 19.17 -26.48 -15.45
N ALA A 109 19.09 -26.55 -14.11
CA ALA A 109 18.98 -27.79 -13.32
C ALA A 109 17.54 -28.33 -13.23
N GLY A 110 16.58 -27.67 -13.92
CA GLY A 110 15.18 -28.06 -13.97
C GLY A 110 14.26 -27.21 -13.08
N THR A 111 13.06 -27.71 -12.83
CA THR A 111 12.07 -27.07 -11.95
C THR A 111 12.15 -27.66 -10.55
N LEU A 112 11.48 -27.01 -9.58
CA LEU A 112 11.26 -27.60 -8.26
C LEU A 112 10.53 -28.95 -8.37
N SER A 113 10.70 -29.79 -7.35
CA SER A 113 9.96 -31.05 -7.27
C SER A 113 8.46 -30.80 -7.05
N PRO A 114 7.57 -31.73 -7.45
CA PRO A 114 6.13 -31.56 -7.24
C PRO A 114 5.74 -31.34 -5.77
N SER A 115 6.50 -31.90 -4.82
CA SER A 115 6.28 -31.69 -3.39
C SER A 115 6.72 -30.29 -2.93
N GLN A 116 7.83 -29.77 -3.47
CA GLN A 116 8.29 -28.41 -3.22
C GLN A 116 7.33 -27.37 -3.80
N ASP A 117 6.82 -27.59 -5.01
CA ASP A 117 5.82 -26.70 -5.63
C ASP A 117 4.51 -26.67 -4.83
N ARG A 118 4.05 -27.83 -4.35
CA ARG A 118 2.88 -27.89 -3.45
C ARG A 118 3.14 -27.12 -2.17
N ARG A 119 4.33 -27.27 -1.57
CA ARG A 119 4.72 -26.55 -0.35
C ARG A 119 4.81 -25.05 -0.57
N LEU A 120 5.36 -24.61 -1.71
CA LEU A 120 5.43 -23.20 -2.10
C LEU A 120 4.02 -22.61 -2.19
N LYS A 121 3.09 -23.31 -2.84
CA LYS A 121 1.69 -22.89 -2.91
C LYS A 121 1.03 -22.79 -1.53
N GLU A 122 1.22 -23.79 -0.67
CA GLU A 122 0.70 -23.77 0.71
C GLU A 122 1.23 -22.59 1.52
N LEU A 123 2.55 -22.32 1.46
CA LEU A 123 3.17 -21.19 2.15
C LEU A 123 2.68 -19.85 1.58
N LYS A 124 2.49 -19.75 0.26
CA LYS A 124 1.93 -18.57 -0.39
C LYS A 124 0.50 -18.31 0.09
N ASP A 125 -0.33 -19.35 0.16
CA ASP A 125 -1.72 -19.23 0.64
C ASP A 125 -1.78 -18.84 2.14
N GLN A 126 -0.89 -19.39 2.97
CA GLN A 126 -0.75 -18.99 4.37
C GLN A 126 -0.34 -17.53 4.52
N LEU A 127 0.66 -17.09 3.75
CA LEU A 127 1.12 -15.70 3.75
C LEU A 127 0.03 -14.74 3.31
N ILE A 128 -0.73 -15.08 2.25
CA ILE A 128 -1.85 -14.25 1.78
C ILE A 128 -2.93 -14.13 2.87
N LYS A 129 -3.27 -15.21 3.57
CA LYS A 129 -4.25 -15.16 4.67
C LYS A 129 -3.76 -14.27 5.81
N ALA A 130 -2.50 -14.41 6.22
CA ALA A 130 -1.93 -13.60 7.29
C ALA A 130 -1.85 -12.11 6.90
N VAL A 131 -1.41 -11.79 5.68
CA VAL A 131 -1.35 -10.40 5.20
C VAL A 131 -2.75 -9.81 5.07
N LYS A 132 -3.76 -10.57 4.63
CA LYS A 132 -5.15 -10.09 4.59
C LYS A 132 -5.74 -9.79 5.97
N SER A 133 -5.34 -10.57 6.99
CA SER A 133 -5.78 -10.31 8.37
C SER A 133 -5.14 -9.06 8.98
N LEU A 134 -4.05 -8.58 8.38
CA LEU A 134 -3.44 -7.31 8.73
C LEU A 134 -4.08 -6.23 7.85
N SER A 135 -4.99 -5.45 8.41
CA SER A 135 -5.58 -4.29 7.73
C SER A 135 -4.51 -3.25 7.43
N LEU A 136 -3.74 -3.45 6.35
CA LEU A 136 -2.64 -2.56 6.00
C LEU A 136 -3.20 -1.19 5.58
N ASN A 137 -2.54 -0.13 6.06
CA ASN A 137 -2.88 1.24 5.71
C ASN A 137 -2.75 1.46 4.19
N ALA A 138 -3.72 2.15 3.60
CA ALA A 138 -3.77 2.43 2.16
C ALA A 138 -2.47 3.05 1.62
N ALA A 139 -1.89 4.03 2.31
CA ALA A 139 -0.63 4.67 1.89
C ALA A 139 0.54 3.68 1.85
N ARG A 140 0.52 2.65 2.72
CA ARG A 140 1.53 1.59 2.68
C ARG A 140 1.32 0.66 1.49
N ILE A 141 0.07 0.35 1.14
CA ILE A 141 -0.26 -0.46 -0.03
C ILE A 141 0.18 0.28 -1.30
N GLU A 142 -0.14 1.57 -1.42
CA GLU A 142 0.27 2.42 -2.56
C GLU A 142 1.79 2.45 -2.73
N ALA A 143 2.56 2.64 -1.65
CA ALA A 143 4.02 2.61 -1.70
C ALA A 143 4.58 1.25 -2.18
N LEU A 144 3.95 0.13 -1.80
CA LEU A 144 4.35 -1.20 -2.27
C LEU A 144 4.02 -1.41 -3.75
N VAL A 145 2.89 -0.86 -4.22
CA VAL A 145 2.50 -0.89 -5.64
C VAL A 145 3.46 -0.05 -6.49
N GLU A 146 3.87 1.12 -6.01
CA GLU A 146 4.87 1.97 -6.68
C GLU A 146 6.21 1.25 -6.83
N GLN A 147 6.71 0.62 -5.76
CA GLN A 147 7.92 -0.20 -5.80
C GLN A 147 7.83 -1.34 -6.83
N LEU A 148 6.67 -2.00 -6.91
CA LEU A 148 6.42 -3.04 -7.92
C LEU A 148 6.51 -2.46 -9.34
N TYR A 149 5.94 -1.28 -9.58
CA TYR A 149 5.97 -0.62 -10.88
C TYR A 149 7.36 -0.12 -11.26
N ASP A 150 8.18 0.32 -10.32
CA ASP A 150 9.57 0.69 -10.58
C ASP A 150 10.41 -0.49 -11.04
N ILE A 151 10.26 -1.64 -10.37
CA ILE A 151 10.91 -2.90 -10.79
C ILE A 151 10.43 -3.30 -12.18
N ASN A 152 9.12 -3.23 -12.44
CA ASN A 152 8.56 -3.54 -13.75
C ASN A 152 9.06 -2.59 -14.84
N LYS A 153 9.22 -1.30 -14.54
CA LYS A 153 9.77 -0.31 -15.46
C LYS A 153 11.21 -0.65 -15.83
N ARG A 154 12.05 -1.01 -14.86
CA ARG A 154 13.44 -1.46 -15.09
C ARG A 154 13.47 -2.71 -15.99
N LEU A 155 12.61 -3.70 -15.70
CA LEU A 155 12.48 -4.92 -16.51
C LEU A 155 12.09 -4.60 -17.96
N VAL A 156 11.00 -3.85 -18.16
CA VAL A 156 10.48 -3.50 -19.50
C VAL A 156 11.47 -2.64 -20.28
N GLN A 157 12.22 -1.76 -19.61
CA GLN A 157 13.28 -0.98 -20.23
C GLN A 157 14.40 -1.87 -20.79
N ASN A 158 14.85 -2.86 -20.02
CA ASN A 158 15.90 -3.78 -20.45
C ASN A 158 15.43 -4.74 -21.54
N GLU A 159 14.24 -5.32 -21.40
CA GLU A 159 13.61 -6.13 -22.45
C GLU A 159 13.41 -5.30 -23.74
N GLY A 160 12.98 -4.05 -23.61
CA GLY A 160 12.78 -3.14 -24.73
C GLY A 160 14.08 -2.72 -25.42
N LYS A 161 15.17 -2.50 -24.66
CA LYS A 161 16.50 -2.26 -25.23
C LYS A 161 16.99 -3.48 -26.02
N LEU A 162 16.86 -4.68 -25.42
CA LEU A 162 17.26 -5.94 -26.07
C LEU A 162 16.48 -6.20 -27.36
N LEU A 163 15.17 -5.94 -27.35
CA LEU A 163 14.31 -6.06 -28.52
C LEU A 163 14.68 -5.05 -29.62
N ARG A 164 14.84 -3.76 -29.29
CA ARG A 164 15.22 -2.74 -30.30
C ARG A 164 16.57 -3.03 -30.92
N LEU A 165 17.50 -3.57 -30.11
CA LEU A 165 18.79 -4.01 -30.59
C LEU A 165 18.61 -5.15 -31.61
N ALA A 166 17.85 -6.19 -31.28
CA ALA A 166 17.55 -7.28 -32.22
C ALA A 166 16.85 -6.78 -33.51
N GLU A 167 15.90 -5.85 -33.39
CA GLU A 167 15.21 -5.22 -34.53
C GLU A 167 16.18 -4.45 -35.45
N SER A 168 17.19 -3.77 -34.90
CA SER A 168 18.20 -3.05 -35.69
C SER A 168 19.05 -3.96 -36.59
N TYR A 169 19.19 -5.24 -36.21
CA TYR A 169 19.86 -6.28 -37.00
C TYR A 169 18.89 -7.05 -37.92
N GLY A 170 17.60 -6.66 -37.95
CA GLY A 170 16.58 -7.23 -38.83
C GLY A 170 15.85 -8.46 -38.26
N VAL A 171 15.94 -8.70 -36.95
CA VAL A 171 15.11 -9.70 -36.27
C VAL A 171 13.69 -9.15 -36.10
N ARG A 172 12.67 -9.93 -36.49
CA ARG A 172 11.26 -9.52 -36.33
C ARG A 172 10.84 -9.64 -34.87
N ARG A 173 10.03 -8.69 -34.40
CA ARG A 173 9.50 -8.67 -33.02
C ARG A 173 8.84 -9.98 -32.59
N GLU A 174 7.96 -10.54 -33.41
CA GLU A 174 7.24 -11.78 -33.08
C GLU A 174 8.20 -12.95 -32.89
N GLU A 175 9.23 -13.01 -33.72
CA GLU A 175 10.25 -14.06 -33.71
C GLU A 175 11.15 -13.92 -32.49
N PHE A 176 11.55 -12.70 -32.15
CA PHE A 176 12.27 -12.40 -30.92
C PHE A 176 11.46 -12.81 -29.69
N LEU A 177 10.19 -12.40 -29.61
CA LEU A 177 9.34 -12.72 -28.46
C LEU A 177 9.13 -14.22 -28.29
N LYS A 178 9.01 -14.98 -29.39
CA LYS A 178 8.87 -16.44 -29.35
C LYS A 178 10.08 -17.13 -28.72
N GLU A 179 11.29 -16.69 -29.07
CA GLU A 179 12.54 -17.30 -28.56
C GLU A 179 12.95 -16.76 -27.19
N TYR A 180 12.53 -15.53 -26.87
CA TYR A 180 12.88 -14.87 -25.61
C TYR A 180 11.94 -15.26 -24.46
N GLN A 181 10.62 -15.33 -24.71
CA GLN A 181 9.65 -15.67 -23.66
C GLN A 181 9.82 -17.11 -23.18
N GLY A 182 9.97 -17.30 -21.87
CA GLY A 182 10.25 -18.59 -21.24
C GLY A 182 11.74 -18.92 -21.10
N SER A 183 12.60 -18.21 -21.84
CA SER A 183 14.06 -18.36 -21.80
C SER A 183 14.77 -17.15 -21.19
N GLU A 184 14.06 -16.33 -20.41
CA GLU A 184 14.60 -15.08 -19.84
C GLU A 184 15.75 -15.34 -18.86
N LEU A 185 15.70 -16.47 -18.15
CA LEU A 185 16.71 -16.86 -17.16
C LEU A 185 17.70 -17.91 -17.67
N ASP A 186 17.54 -18.43 -18.90
CA ASP A 186 18.42 -19.47 -19.44
C ASP A 186 19.84 -18.91 -19.71
N PRO A 187 20.91 -19.47 -19.10
CA PRO A 187 22.28 -19.07 -19.39
C PRO A 187 22.71 -19.38 -20.82
N ASN A 188 22.12 -20.41 -21.43
CA ASN A 188 22.49 -20.88 -22.75
C ASN A 188 21.76 -20.15 -23.87
N TRP A 189 20.81 -19.27 -23.55
CA TRP A 189 19.98 -18.58 -24.54
C TRP A 189 20.81 -17.90 -25.63
N THR A 190 21.87 -17.15 -25.27
CA THR A 190 22.74 -16.47 -26.24
C THR A 190 23.41 -17.45 -27.22
N ARG A 191 23.73 -18.66 -26.77
CA ARG A 191 24.26 -19.73 -27.64
C ARG A 191 23.15 -20.33 -28.51
N SER A 192 21.97 -20.53 -27.95
CA SER A 192 20.80 -21.05 -28.68
C SER A 192 20.40 -20.12 -29.83
N ILE A 193 20.32 -18.81 -29.57
CA ILE A 193 19.96 -17.83 -30.60
C ILE A 193 21.05 -17.64 -31.66
N ALA A 194 22.32 -17.90 -31.34
CA ALA A 194 23.42 -17.86 -32.31
C ALA A 194 23.32 -18.98 -33.36
N ASN A 195 22.67 -20.10 -33.01
CA ASN A 195 22.45 -21.22 -33.92
C ASN A 195 21.21 -21.05 -34.81
N LEU A 196 20.39 -20.02 -34.58
CA LEU A 196 19.21 -19.77 -35.40
C LEU A 196 19.62 -19.36 -36.83
N THR A 197 18.92 -19.96 -37.80
CA THR A 197 19.16 -19.73 -39.23
C THR A 197 18.39 -18.53 -39.78
N SER A 198 17.45 -17.99 -39.00
CA SER A 198 16.67 -16.84 -39.42
C SER A 198 17.49 -15.54 -39.45
N ARG A 199 16.98 -14.60 -40.24
CA ARG A 199 17.68 -13.36 -40.57
C ARG A 199 17.97 -12.54 -39.31
N GLY A 200 19.18 -11.98 -39.24
CA GLY A 200 19.59 -11.02 -38.22
C GLY A 200 20.24 -11.65 -36.97
N TRP A 201 19.87 -12.87 -36.57
CA TRP A 201 20.35 -13.48 -35.33
C TRP A 201 21.86 -13.69 -35.25
N LYS A 202 22.49 -14.11 -36.35
CA LYS A 202 23.95 -14.34 -36.39
C LYS A 202 24.74 -13.04 -36.23
N GLU A 203 24.30 -11.97 -36.87
CA GLU A 203 24.98 -10.67 -36.79
C GLU A 203 24.73 -10.03 -35.42
N PHE A 204 23.49 -10.10 -34.93
CA PHE A 204 23.09 -9.65 -33.60
C PHE A 204 23.92 -10.32 -32.49
N THR A 205 24.00 -11.64 -32.49
CA THR A 205 24.72 -12.39 -31.43
C THR A 205 26.24 -12.22 -31.52
N LYS A 206 26.78 -11.95 -32.71
CA LYS A 206 28.21 -11.75 -32.91
C LYS A 206 28.66 -10.36 -32.47
N ASN A 207 27.93 -9.32 -32.85
CA ASN A 207 28.34 -7.93 -32.61
C ASN A 207 27.90 -7.42 -31.23
N GLU A 208 26.75 -7.89 -30.73
CA GLU A 208 26.16 -7.39 -29.47
C GLU A 208 26.30 -8.36 -28.31
N LYS A 209 27.29 -9.26 -28.35
CA LYS A 209 27.44 -10.31 -27.34
C LYS A 209 27.57 -9.74 -25.93
N ASP A 210 28.35 -8.67 -25.76
CA ASP A 210 28.60 -8.03 -24.48
C ASP A 210 27.37 -7.27 -24.01
N THR A 211 26.75 -6.47 -24.88
CA THR A 211 25.49 -5.76 -24.61
C THR A 211 24.36 -6.70 -24.20
N ILE A 212 24.20 -7.84 -24.91
CA ILE A 212 23.21 -8.87 -24.57
C ILE A 212 23.49 -9.45 -23.18
N LYS A 213 24.76 -9.71 -22.86
CA LYS A 213 25.18 -10.25 -21.56
C LYS A 213 24.88 -9.28 -20.43
N GLU A 214 25.17 -7.99 -20.62
CA GLU A 214 24.89 -6.93 -19.65
C GLU A 214 23.39 -6.78 -19.39
N LEU A 215 22.59 -6.62 -20.45
CA LEU A 215 21.13 -6.48 -20.34
C LEU A 215 20.49 -7.71 -19.68
N ARG A 216 20.94 -8.92 -20.03
CA ARG A 216 20.44 -10.15 -19.40
C ARG A 216 20.90 -10.29 -17.95
N ALA A 217 22.12 -9.88 -17.61
CA ALA A 217 22.58 -9.87 -16.22
C ALA A 217 21.73 -8.94 -15.36
N GLU A 218 21.34 -7.77 -15.87
CA GLU A 218 20.40 -6.89 -15.17
C GLU A 218 19.02 -7.55 -14.98
N ILE A 219 18.49 -8.23 -16.00
CA ILE A 219 17.22 -8.97 -15.90
C ILE A 219 17.32 -10.12 -14.88
N GLN A 220 18.44 -10.84 -14.85
CA GLN A 220 18.70 -11.89 -13.86
C GLN A 220 18.79 -11.31 -12.45
N ASN A 221 19.47 -10.17 -12.27
CA ASN A 221 19.54 -9.48 -10.98
C ASN A 221 18.15 -9.09 -10.48
N LEU A 222 17.26 -8.60 -11.36
CA LEU A 222 15.87 -8.31 -11.01
C LEU A 222 15.10 -9.57 -10.58
N ALA A 223 15.34 -10.70 -11.24
CA ALA A 223 14.73 -11.98 -10.86
C ALA A 223 15.24 -12.47 -9.49
N THR A 224 16.52 -12.27 -9.17
CA THR A 224 17.09 -12.59 -7.86
C THR A 224 16.62 -11.63 -6.76
N GLU A 225 16.50 -10.32 -7.07
CA GLU A 225 15.99 -9.30 -6.15
C GLU A 225 14.55 -9.62 -5.73
N THR A 226 13.71 -9.98 -6.70
CA THR A 226 12.30 -10.31 -6.48
C THR A 226 12.07 -11.75 -6.02
N ALA A 227 13.05 -12.64 -6.18
CA ALA A 227 12.94 -14.09 -5.99
C ALA A 227 11.76 -14.72 -6.76
N ILE A 228 11.38 -14.14 -7.88
CA ILE A 228 10.24 -14.57 -8.69
C ILE A 228 10.69 -14.66 -10.15
N SER A 229 10.14 -15.63 -10.88
CA SER A 229 10.43 -15.73 -12.31
C SER A 229 9.83 -14.55 -13.09
N ILE A 230 10.50 -14.10 -14.15
CA ILE A 230 10.03 -12.98 -15.00
C ILE A 230 8.59 -13.18 -15.50
N LEU A 231 8.24 -14.42 -15.88
CA LEU A 231 6.88 -14.75 -16.31
C LEU A 231 5.84 -14.58 -15.20
N GLU A 232 6.15 -15.04 -13.98
CA GLU A 232 5.25 -14.87 -12.84
C GLU A 232 5.17 -13.40 -12.41
N PHE A 233 6.29 -12.69 -12.42
CA PHE A 233 6.34 -11.25 -12.14
C PHE A 233 5.39 -10.46 -13.06
N ARG A 234 5.44 -10.73 -14.38
CA ARG A 234 4.52 -10.12 -15.36
C ARG A 234 3.05 -10.43 -15.07
N LYS A 235 2.74 -11.65 -14.62
CA LYS A 235 1.37 -12.02 -14.21
C LYS A 235 0.93 -11.24 -12.97
N ILE A 236 1.80 -11.08 -11.98
CA ILE A 236 1.53 -10.33 -10.75
C ILE A 236 1.25 -8.86 -11.09
N VAL A 237 2.11 -8.22 -11.89
CA VAL A 237 1.92 -6.82 -12.31
C VAL A 237 0.56 -6.62 -12.98
N ASN A 238 0.19 -7.50 -13.93
CA ASN A 238 -1.10 -7.42 -14.60
C ASN A 238 -2.30 -7.61 -13.65
N GLN A 239 -2.16 -8.50 -12.66
CA GLN A 239 -3.19 -8.71 -11.65
C GLN A 239 -3.37 -7.49 -10.75
N VAL A 240 -2.26 -6.87 -10.31
CA VAL A 240 -2.29 -5.65 -9.50
C VAL A 240 -2.92 -4.50 -10.28
N GLN A 241 -2.51 -4.26 -11.53
CA GLN A 241 -3.11 -3.23 -12.40
C GLN A 241 -4.60 -3.45 -12.66
N LYS A 242 -5.04 -4.71 -12.73
CA LYS A 242 -6.46 -5.04 -12.86
C LYS A 242 -7.21 -4.69 -11.57
N GLY A 243 -6.70 -5.12 -10.42
CA GLY A 243 -7.30 -4.82 -9.11
C GLY A 243 -7.35 -3.33 -8.80
N GLU A 244 -6.31 -2.57 -9.14
CA GLU A 244 -6.25 -1.12 -8.98
C GLU A 244 -7.35 -0.42 -9.79
N ARG A 245 -7.52 -0.81 -11.05
CA ARG A 245 -8.60 -0.28 -11.90
C ARG A 245 -9.99 -0.60 -11.37
N GLU A 246 -10.20 -1.85 -10.94
CA GLU A 246 -11.48 -2.27 -10.36
C GLU A 246 -11.81 -1.50 -9.07
N ALA A 247 -10.82 -1.33 -8.18
CA ALA A 247 -10.97 -0.54 -6.96
C ALA A 247 -11.25 0.94 -7.26
N ALA A 248 -10.56 1.53 -8.24
CA ALA A 248 -10.78 2.92 -8.65
C ALA A 248 -12.19 3.13 -9.23
N ILE A 249 -12.69 2.19 -10.04
CA ILE A 249 -14.05 2.24 -10.58
C ILE A 249 -15.07 2.15 -9.45
N ALA A 250 -14.93 1.17 -8.55
CA ALA A 250 -15.84 1.00 -7.41
C ALA A 250 -15.85 2.24 -6.50
N LYS A 251 -14.67 2.82 -6.21
CA LYS A 251 -14.55 4.04 -5.42
C LYS A 251 -15.25 5.22 -6.11
N LYS A 252 -15.08 5.37 -7.42
CA LYS A 252 -15.75 6.41 -8.21
C LYS A 252 -17.27 6.26 -8.16
N GLU A 253 -17.79 5.06 -8.41
CA GLU A 253 -19.23 4.78 -8.34
C GLU A 253 -19.80 5.05 -6.95
N MET A 254 -19.07 4.67 -5.89
CA MET A 254 -19.45 4.96 -4.51
C MET A 254 -19.53 6.47 -4.24
N VAL A 255 -18.55 7.25 -4.70
CA VAL A 255 -18.54 8.71 -4.53
C VAL A 255 -19.70 9.35 -5.30
N GLU A 256 -19.93 8.95 -6.54
CA GLU A 256 -21.03 9.47 -7.36
C GLU A 256 -22.41 9.16 -6.75
N ALA A 257 -22.60 7.94 -6.21
CA ALA A 257 -23.82 7.56 -5.53
C ALA A 257 -24.08 8.40 -4.25
N ASN A 258 -23.03 8.85 -3.57
CA ASN A 258 -23.11 9.62 -2.33
C ASN A 258 -23.06 11.14 -2.53
N LEU A 259 -22.97 11.63 -3.78
CA LEU A 259 -22.87 13.07 -4.06
C LEU A 259 -24.04 13.89 -3.46
N ARG A 260 -25.25 13.31 -3.41
CA ARG A 260 -26.41 13.97 -2.79
C ARG A 260 -26.23 14.22 -1.30
N LEU A 261 -25.59 13.28 -0.59
CA LEU A 261 -25.29 13.42 0.83
C LEU A 261 -24.31 14.59 1.04
N VAL A 262 -23.22 14.64 0.28
CA VAL A 262 -22.23 15.72 0.32
C VAL A 262 -22.90 17.08 0.11
N ILE A 263 -23.72 17.22 -0.93
CA ILE A 263 -24.46 18.46 -1.21
C ILE A 263 -25.38 18.85 -0.04
N SER A 264 -26.07 17.88 0.58
CA SER A 264 -26.96 18.15 1.71
C SER A 264 -26.22 18.66 2.95
N ILE A 265 -25.00 18.18 3.17
CA ILE A 265 -24.13 18.61 4.28
C ILE A 265 -23.56 19.99 3.96
N ALA A 266 -23.00 20.18 2.76
CA ALA A 266 -22.42 21.45 2.29
C ALA A 266 -23.40 22.63 2.38
N LYS A 267 -24.69 22.41 2.09
CA LYS A 267 -25.74 23.44 2.23
C LYS A 267 -25.86 24.02 3.64
N LYS A 268 -25.49 23.29 4.69
CA LYS A 268 -25.52 23.80 6.07
C LYS A 268 -24.41 24.82 6.36
N TYR A 269 -23.38 24.87 5.52
CA TYR A 269 -22.17 25.66 5.74
C TYR A 269 -22.01 26.84 4.77
N THR A 270 -23.01 27.14 3.93
CA THR A 270 -22.94 28.16 2.87
C THR A 270 -22.63 29.58 3.37
N ASN A 271 -22.99 29.90 4.60
CA ASN A 271 -22.87 31.25 5.15
C ASN A 271 -21.58 31.47 5.94
N ARG A 272 -20.58 30.58 5.80
CA ARG A 272 -19.30 30.65 6.53
C ARG A 272 -18.14 31.23 5.71
N GLY A 273 -18.43 31.92 4.60
CA GLY A 273 -17.43 32.66 3.82
C GLY A 273 -16.71 31.87 2.72
N LEU A 274 -17.01 30.59 2.51
CA LEU A 274 -16.56 29.80 1.36
C LEU A 274 -17.65 29.73 0.27
N GLN A 275 -17.24 29.66 -1.00
CA GLN A 275 -18.16 29.46 -2.11
C GLN A 275 -18.79 28.06 -2.04
N PHE A 276 -20.06 27.93 -2.43
CA PHE A 276 -20.78 26.65 -2.37
C PHE A 276 -20.12 25.51 -3.16
N LEU A 277 -19.43 25.81 -4.27
CA LEU A 277 -18.68 24.81 -5.03
C LEU A 277 -17.40 24.35 -4.31
N ASP A 278 -16.81 25.19 -3.48
CA ASP A 278 -15.62 24.83 -2.69
C ASP A 278 -15.99 24.01 -1.45
N LEU A 279 -17.26 24.09 -1.01
CA LEU A 279 -17.82 23.28 0.07
C LEU A 279 -18.21 21.86 -0.36
N ILE A 280 -18.32 21.60 -1.67
CA ILE A 280 -18.67 20.29 -2.26
C ILE A 280 -17.40 19.54 -2.63
#